data_AF-A0A0F9AD62-F1
#
_entry.id   AF-A0A0F9AD62-F1
#
_cell.length_a   1.000
_cell.length_b   1.000
_cell.length_c   1.000
_cell.angle_alpha   90.00
_cell.angle_beta   90.00
_cell.angle_gamma   90.00
#
_symmetry.space_group_name_H-M   'P 1'
#
loop_
_entity.id
_entity.type
_entity.pdbx_description
1 polymer ?
#
loop_
_entity_poly.entity_id
_entity_poly.type
_entity_poly.pdbx_seq_one_letter_code
_entity_poly.pdbx_strand_id
1 'polypeptide(L)'
;KKDSEAFLGEKIEKAVITVPAYFDDNQRQATKDAGTIAGLEVVRIINEPTAASLAYGINKSQEDMKILIFDFGGGTLDVTIMEMGGGVFEVMSTSGDTQLGGTDMDKVILDFVVEDFRKKTGIDLTKDTTAITRIREAAEKAKIELSTVMETDINLPFISHDPSSGTQNLEIKLTRAKLEELINPIVERCRPSVDKALEDSKLSRSEISKIVLIGGPTRMPLVRKFVGSVMGREPESGVDPMEAVATGAAIQAGIIAGDVTSDIVLLDVTPLTLGIETLGGIREPLIERNTTIPTSKNKVFTTAADNQTAVTIHVVQGERPMAADNVSLGSFNLTDLPPAPRGIPQIDVKFDIDANGILNVTATDLGTKKDAKITIEAGSKLSKDEIEKLKEDA
;
A
#
# COMPACT_ATOMS: atom_id res chain seq x y z
N LYS A 1 -7.23 -17.85 -7.12
CA LYS A 1 -7.38 -19.26 -6.68
C LYS A 1 -8.11 -20.10 -7.73
N LYS A 2 -9.43 -19.95 -7.91
CA LYS A 2 -10.21 -20.77 -8.87
C LYS A 2 -9.64 -20.76 -10.30
N ASP A 3 -9.23 -19.60 -10.80
CA ASP A 3 -8.60 -19.50 -12.14
C ASP A 3 -7.30 -20.32 -12.23
N SER A 4 -6.46 -20.26 -11.18
CA SER A 4 -5.23 -21.04 -11.08
C SER A 4 -5.50 -22.54 -10.99
N GLU A 5 -6.50 -22.96 -10.19
CA GLU A 5 -6.93 -24.36 -10.08
C GLU A 5 -7.49 -24.88 -11.41
N ALA A 6 -8.28 -24.07 -12.12
CA ALA A 6 -8.80 -24.41 -13.44
C ALA A 6 -7.69 -24.56 -14.49
N PHE A 7 -6.65 -23.72 -14.42
CA PHE A 7 -5.50 -23.78 -15.33
C PHE A 7 -4.59 -24.98 -15.05
N LEU A 8 -4.28 -25.27 -13.79
CA LEU A 8 -3.35 -26.33 -13.39
C LEU A 8 -4.01 -27.70 -13.26
N GLY A 9 -5.32 -27.75 -13.05
CA GLY A 9 -6.06 -29.01 -12.84
C GLY A 9 -5.86 -29.64 -11.46
N GLU A 10 -5.32 -28.88 -10.49
CA GLU A 10 -5.09 -29.32 -9.12
C GLU A 10 -5.52 -28.26 -8.10
N LYS A 11 -5.66 -28.67 -6.84
CA LYS A 11 -6.07 -27.78 -5.75
C LYS A 11 -4.91 -26.88 -5.32
N ILE A 12 -5.20 -25.59 -5.11
CA ILE A 12 -4.20 -24.62 -4.64
C ILE A 12 -4.49 -24.24 -3.19
N GLU A 13 -3.53 -24.53 -2.30
CA GLU A 13 -3.68 -24.33 -0.86
C GLU A 13 -2.82 -23.21 -0.30
N LYS A 14 -1.76 -22.79 -1.00
CA LYS A 14 -0.79 -21.80 -0.52
C LYS A 14 -0.68 -20.63 -1.49
N ALA A 15 -0.44 -19.42 -0.95
CA ALA A 15 -0.25 -18.23 -1.78
C ALA A 15 0.73 -17.24 -1.15
N VAL A 16 1.47 -16.55 -2.03
CA VAL A 16 2.08 -15.25 -1.73
C VAL A 16 1.09 -14.18 -2.19
N ILE A 17 0.80 -13.20 -1.32
CA ILE A 17 -0.15 -12.13 -1.62
C ILE A 17 0.59 -10.80 -1.54
N THR A 18 0.34 -9.91 -2.50
CA THR A 18 0.96 -8.58 -2.56
C THR A 18 0.16 -7.55 -1.76
N VAL A 19 0.84 -6.53 -1.26
CA VAL A 19 0.23 -5.34 -0.65
C VAL A 19 1.00 -4.08 -1.06
N PRO A 20 0.34 -2.91 -1.14
CA PRO A 20 1.03 -1.64 -1.26
C PRO A 20 2.13 -1.49 -0.21
N ALA A 21 3.27 -0.92 -0.58
CA ALA A 21 4.41 -0.82 0.33
C ALA A 21 4.07 0.03 1.57
N TYR A 22 3.25 1.06 1.38
CA TYR A 22 2.85 1.98 2.45
C TYR A 22 1.69 1.49 3.34
N PHE A 23 1.25 0.23 3.20
CA PHE A 23 0.23 -0.34 4.09
C PHE A 23 0.71 -0.42 5.54
N ASP A 24 -0.15 0.00 6.46
CA ASP A 24 0.04 -0.15 7.91
C ASP A 24 -0.19 -1.61 8.38
N ASP A 25 0.05 -1.85 9.68
CA ASP A 25 -0.09 -3.18 10.27
C ASP A 25 -1.53 -3.75 10.15
N ASN A 26 -2.55 -2.90 10.34
CA ASN A 26 -3.95 -3.30 10.28
C ASN A 26 -4.33 -3.76 8.88
N GLN A 27 -3.91 -3.01 7.86
CA GLN A 27 -4.18 -3.33 6.46
C GLN A 27 -3.47 -4.63 6.04
N ARG A 28 -2.20 -4.82 6.44
CA ARG A 28 -1.44 -6.06 6.16
C ARG A 28 -2.10 -7.28 6.79
N GLN A 29 -2.53 -7.16 8.04
CA GLN A 29 -3.23 -8.23 8.73
C GLN A 29 -4.57 -8.54 8.06
N ALA A 30 -5.36 -7.52 7.72
CA ALA A 30 -6.64 -7.71 7.03
C ALA A 30 -6.46 -8.43 5.67
N THR A 31 -5.42 -8.10 4.90
CA THR A 31 -5.10 -8.81 3.65
C THR A 31 -4.73 -10.29 3.89
N LYS A 32 -3.96 -10.57 4.94
CA LYS A 32 -3.62 -11.95 5.33
C LYS A 32 -4.86 -12.74 5.76
N ASP A 33 -5.75 -12.10 6.51
CA ASP A 33 -7.01 -12.69 6.94
C ASP A 33 -7.92 -12.95 5.73
N ALA A 34 -7.99 -12.04 4.76
CA ALA A 34 -8.73 -12.22 3.51
C ALA A 34 -8.25 -13.46 2.71
N GLY A 35 -6.93 -13.66 2.62
CA GLY A 35 -6.37 -14.87 2.01
C GLY A 35 -6.77 -16.14 2.77
N THR A 36 -6.76 -16.07 4.10
CA THR A 36 -7.16 -17.17 4.98
C THR A 36 -8.66 -17.50 4.84
N ILE A 37 -9.52 -16.49 4.73
CA ILE A 37 -10.96 -16.61 4.46
C ILE A 37 -11.20 -17.26 3.10
N ALA A 38 -10.39 -16.91 2.09
CA ALA A 38 -10.44 -17.53 0.76
C ALA A 38 -9.91 -18.98 0.70
N GLY A 39 -9.55 -19.56 1.86
CA GLY A 39 -9.01 -20.92 1.96
C GLY A 39 -7.61 -21.05 1.37
N LEU A 40 -6.76 -20.04 1.56
CA LEU A 40 -5.34 -20.05 1.23
C LEU A 40 -4.50 -19.90 2.51
N GLU A 41 -3.49 -20.74 2.69
CA GLU A 41 -2.39 -20.49 3.61
C GLU A 41 -1.50 -19.39 3.00
N VAL A 42 -1.55 -18.19 3.59
CA VAL A 42 -0.74 -17.05 3.16
C VAL A 42 0.69 -17.23 3.68
N VAL A 43 1.58 -17.75 2.84
CA VAL A 43 2.96 -18.08 3.23
C VAL A 43 3.86 -16.85 3.30
N ARG A 44 3.50 -15.79 2.58
CA ARG A 44 4.19 -14.48 2.61
C ARG A 44 3.25 -13.37 2.15
N ILE A 45 3.30 -12.25 2.85
CA ILE A 45 2.90 -10.95 2.31
C ILE A 45 4.15 -10.28 1.75
N ILE A 46 4.10 -9.83 0.49
CA ILE A 46 5.20 -9.13 -0.16
C ILE A 46 4.73 -7.73 -0.59
N ASN A 47 5.60 -6.73 -0.46
CA ASN A 47 5.30 -5.40 -0.95
C ASN A 47 5.26 -5.41 -2.49
N GLU A 48 4.30 -4.71 -3.08
CA GLU A 48 4.14 -4.58 -4.54
C GLU A 48 5.42 -4.12 -5.26
N PRO A 49 6.10 -3.04 -4.84
CA PRO A 49 7.33 -2.61 -5.51
C PRO A 49 8.47 -3.61 -5.35
N THR A 50 8.54 -4.29 -4.21
CA THR A 50 9.49 -5.38 -3.95
C THR A 50 9.24 -6.54 -4.92
N ALA A 51 7.99 -6.96 -5.10
CA ALA A 51 7.63 -7.98 -6.08
C ALA A 51 7.98 -7.54 -7.51
N ALA A 52 7.62 -6.31 -7.88
CA ALA A 52 7.96 -5.74 -9.19
C ALA A 52 9.48 -5.72 -9.45
N SER A 53 10.29 -5.46 -8.42
CA SER A 53 11.76 -5.51 -8.53
C SER A 53 12.29 -6.90 -8.84
N LEU A 54 11.70 -7.96 -8.24
CA LEU A 54 12.04 -9.34 -8.55
C LEU A 54 11.75 -9.66 -10.02
N ALA A 55 10.57 -9.26 -10.51
CA ALA A 55 10.22 -9.45 -11.92
C ALA A 55 11.17 -8.69 -12.87
N TYR A 56 11.59 -7.48 -12.51
CA TYR A 56 12.53 -6.69 -13.30
C TYR A 56 13.95 -7.27 -13.31
N GLY A 57 14.42 -7.76 -12.17
CA GLY A 57 15.83 -7.96 -11.91
C GLY A 57 16.29 -9.37 -11.60
N ILE A 58 15.42 -10.38 -11.63
CA ILE A 58 15.83 -11.78 -11.43
C ILE A 58 17.00 -12.20 -12.36
N ASN A 59 16.98 -11.73 -13.61
CA ASN A 59 18.03 -12.01 -14.60
C ASN A 59 19.23 -11.04 -14.54
N LYS A 60 19.19 -10.05 -13.64
CA LYS A 60 20.19 -8.98 -13.47
C LYS A 60 20.68 -8.88 -12.03
N SER A 61 20.45 -9.92 -11.23
CA SER A 61 20.67 -9.90 -9.78
C SER A 61 22.13 -9.67 -9.37
N GLN A 62 23.07 -9.89 -10.29
CA GLN A 62 24.51 -9.69 -10.08
C GLN A 62 24.99 -8.28 -10.47
N GLU A 63 24.16 -7.49 -11.15
CA GLU A 63 24.51 -6.13 -11.56
C GLU A 63 24.21 -5.15 -10.43
N ASP A 64 25.21 -4.38 -10.01
CA ASP A 64 25.04 -3.31 -9.03
C ASP A 64 24.22 -2.16 -9.65
N MET A 65 23.00 -1.97 -9.16
CA MET A 65 22.10 -0.92 -9.64
C MET A 65 21.23 -0.36 -8.52
N LYS A 66 21.03 0.95 -8.57
CA LYS A 66 20.03 1.65 -7.77
C LYS A 66 18.83 1.96 -8.65
N ILE A 67 17.67 1.44 -8.28
CA ILE A 67 16.45 1.56 -9.09
C ILE A 67 15.37 2.30 -8.32
N LEU A 68 14.53 3.03 -9.05
CA LEU A 68 13.28 3.59 -8.53
C LEU A 68 12.12 2.80 -9.13
N ILE A 69 11.31 2.19 -8.29
CA ILE A 69 10.00 1.64 -8.65
C ILE A 69 8.95 2.72 -8.41
N PHE A 70 8.23 3.10 -9.46
CA PHE A 70 7.09 4.02 -9.41
C PHE A 70 5.83 3.22 -9.72
N ASP A 71 5.11 2.81 -8.68
CA ASP A 71 3.86 2.06 -8.79
C ASP A 71 2.68 3.00 -8.61
N PHE A 72 1.94 3.22 -9.70
CA PHE A 72 0.78 4.09 -9.69
C PHE A 72 -0.44 3.31 -10.15
N GLY A 73 -1.19 2.83 -9.17
CA GLY A 73 -2.34 1.95 -9.33
C GLY A 73 -3.67 2.69 -9.43
N GLY A 74 -4.76 1.93 -9.30
CA GLY A 74 -6.12 2.47 -9.34
C GLY A 74 -6.45 3.40 -8.17
N GLY A 75 -5.94 3.11 -6.97
CA GLY A 75 -6.25 3.88 -5.76
C GLY A 75 -5.04 4.35 -4.94
N THR A 76 -3.84 3.83 -5.23
CA THR A 76 -2.64 4.09 -4.45
C THR A 76 -1.44 4.45 -5.33
N LEU A 77 -0.52 5.19 -4.75
CA LEU A 77 0.81 5.46 -5.27
C LEU A 77 1.84 4.92 -4.29
N ASP A 78 2.80 4.13 -4.77
CA ASP A 78 4.02 3.75 -4.05
C ASP A 78 5.25 4.14 -4.87
N VAL A 79 6.23 4.74 -4.19
CA VAL A 79 7.55 5.07 -4.74
C VAL A 79 8.61 4.45 -3.85
N THR A 80 9.35 3.51 -4.41
CA THR A 80 10.36 2.76 -3.67
C THR A 80 11.71 2.86 -4.36
N ILE A 81 12.74 3.16 -3.59
CA ILE A 81 14.12 3.14 -4.05
C ILE A 81 14.77 1.88 -3.52
N MET A 82 15.39 1.13 -4.42
CA MET A 82 16.03 -0.15 -4.12
C MET A 82 17.46 -0.16 -4.62
N GLU A 83 18.33 -0.83 -3.87
CA GLU A 83 19.65 -1.22 -4.31
C GLU A 83 19.66 -2.72 -4.60
N MET A 84 20.25 -3.08 -5.73
CA MET A 84 20.34 -4.45 -6.20
C MET A 84 21.78 -4.73 -6.56
N GLY A 85 22.31 -5.88 -6.14
CA GLY A 85 23.70 -6.26 -6.43
C GLY A 85 24.10 -7.53 -5.71
N GLY A 86 24.94 -8.36 -6.33
CA GLY A 86 25.45 -9.60 -5.73
C GLY A 86 24.39 -10.60 -5.25
N GLY A 87 23.19 -10.58 -5.84
CA GLY A 87 22.04 -11.38 -5.41
C GLY A 87 21.18 -10.73 -4.32
N VAL A 88 21.55 -9.57 -3.78
CA VAL A 88 20.77 -8.88 -2.74
C VAL A 88 19.85 -7.85 -3.40
N PHE A 89 18.60 -7.80 -2.93
CA PHE A 89 17.59 -6.80 -3.29
C PHE A 89 17.20 -6.10 -1.99
N GLU A 90 17.69 -4.88 -1.80
CA GLU A 90 17.49 -4.11 -0.58
C GLU A 90 16.63 -2.88 -0.84
N VAL A 91 15.54 -2.76 -0.10
CA VAL A 91 14.73 -1.55 -0.08
C VAL A 91 15.45 -0.50 0.74
N MET A 92 15.81 0.61 0.11
CA MET A 92 16.51 1.73 0.77
C MET A 92 15.53 2.72 1.39
N SER A 93 14.41 2.94 0.71
CA SER A 93 13.34 3.80 1.20
C SER A 93 12.05 3.52 0.46
N THR A 94 10.93 3.70 1.14
CA THR A 94 9.61 3.71 0.52
C THR A 94 8.78 4.91 0.97
N SER A 95 7.92 5.39 0.08
CA SER A 95 7.02 6.51 0.29
C SER A 95 5.79 6.33 -0.61
N GLY A 96 4.64 6.90 -0.25
CA GLY A 96 3.42 6.70 -1.02
C GLY A 96 2.27 7.62 -0.62
N ASP A 97 1.15 7.46 -1.31
CA ASP A 97 -0.15 8.05 -0.98
C ASP A 97 -1.22 6.98 -1.20
N THR A 98 -1.91 6.59 -0.12
CA THR A 98 -2.93 5.53 -0.14
C THR A 98 -4.29 6.00 -0.69
N GLN A 99 -4.40 7.28 -1.06
CA GLN A 99 -5.59 7.92 -1.62
C GLN A 99 -5.22 8.77 -2.85
N LEU A 100 -4.44 8.17 -3.74
CA LEU A 100 -4.00 8.77 -5.00
C LEU A 100 -3.84 7.69 -6.06
N GLY A 101 -4.68 7.73 -7.10
CA GLY A 101 -4.65 6.70 -8.14
C GLY A 101 -5.40 7.08 -9.42
N GLY A 102 -5.53 6.09 -10.31
CA GLY A 102 -6.32 6.20 -11.52
C GLY A 102 -7.79 6.58 -11.30
N THR A 103 -8.38 6.22 -10.16
CA THR A 103 -9.77 6.55 -9.81
C THR A 103 -9.96 8.05 -9.56
N ASP A 104 -8.95 8.75 -9.02
CA ASP A 104 -9.00 10.22 -8.90
C ASP A 104 -9.04 10.89 -10.27
N MET A 105 -8.31 10.33 -11.25
CA MET A 105 -8.33 10.80 -12.64
C MET A 105 -9.71 10.59 -13.26
N ASP A 106 -10.30 9.41 -13.06
CA ASP A 106 -11.65 9.09 -13.55
C ASP A 106 -12.68 10.05 -12.98
N LYS A 107 -12.56 10.38 -11.69
CA LYS A 107 -13.44 11.33 -11.02
C LYS A 107 -13.36 12.72 -11.65
N VAL A 108 -12.16 13.23 -11.94
CA VAL A 108 -12.01 14.55 -12.56
C VAL A 108 -12.63 14.58 -13.97
N ILE A 109 -12.48 13.51 -14.75
CA ILE A 109 -13.10 13.40 -16.07
C ILE A 109 -14.63 13.33 -15.95
N LEU A 110 -15.14 12.54 -14.99
CA LEU A 110 -16.57 12.46 -14.68
C LEU A 110 -17.14 13.83 -14.33
N ASP A 111 -16.49 14.56 -13.42
CA ASP A 111 -16.94 15.89 -13.00
C ASP A 111 -17.00 16.85 -14.20
N PHE A 112 -15.98 16.83 -15.07
CA PHE A 112 -15.94 17.60 -16.31
C PHE A 112 -17.11 17.24 -17.24
N VAL A 113 -17.37 15.94 -17.44
CA VAL A 113 -18.45 15.44 -18.31
C VAL A 113 -19.82 15.87 -17.79
N VAL A 114 -20.06 15.73 -16.48
CA VAL A 114 -21.31 16.14 -15.84
C VAL A 114 -21.51 17.65 -15.93
N GLU A 115 -20.47 18.44 -15.69
CA GLU A 115 -20.54 19.89 -15.78
C GLU A 115 -20.81 20.37 -17.22
N ASP A 116 -20.14 19.80 -18.21
CA ASP A 116 -20.35 20.12 -19.63
C ASP A 116 -21.78 19.78 -20.07
N PHE A 117 -22.29 18.59 -19.69
CA PHE A 117 -23.67 18.19 -19.96
C PHE A 117 -24.67 19.16 -19.32
N ARG A 118 -24.45 19.54 -18.06
CA ARG A 118 -25.30 20.50 -17.35
C ARG A 118 -25.27 21.88 -18.00
N LYS A 119 -24.10 22.36 -18.46
CA LYS A 119 -23.99 23.64 -19.18
C LYS A 119 -24.76 23.64 -20.50
N LYS A 120 -24.78 22.52 -21.21
CA LYS A 120 -25.47 22.38 -22.51
C LYS A 120 -26.98 22.19 -22.38
N THR A 121 -27.43 21.45 -21.37
CA THR A 121 -28.84 20.99 -21.27
C THR A 121 -29.61 21.62 -20.10
N GLY A 122 -28.91 22.18 -19.11
CA GLY A 122 -29.49 22.62 -17.84
C GLY A 122 -29.79 21.47 -16.86
N ILE A 123 -29.60 20.21 -17.25
CA ILE A 123 -29.95 19.03 -16.45
C ILE A 123 -28.78 18.64 -15.55
N ASP A 124 -29.07 18.41 -14.26
CA ASP A 124 -28.09 17.97 -13.27
C ASP A 124 -28.17 16.45 -13.09
N LEU A 125 -27.15 15.74 -13.57
CA LEU A 125 -27.04 14.28 -13.47
C LEU A 125 -26.47 13.80 -12.14
N THR A 126 -26.00 14.69 -11.26
CA THR A 126 -25.32 14.29 -10.01
C THR A 126 -26.20 13.48 -9.04
N LYS A 127 -27.52 13.58 -9.18
CA LYS A 127 -28.50 12.86 -8.35
C LYS A 127 -28.96 11.52 -8.95
N ASP A 128 -28.59 11.23 -10.19
CA ASP A 128 -28.93 9.98 -10.87
C ASP A 128 -27.76 8.99 -10.75
N THR A 129 -27.88 8.03 -9.83
CA THR A 129 -26.85 7.04 -9.56
C THR A 129 -26.58 6.12 -10.75
N THR A 130 -27.58 5.88 -11.60
CA THR A 130 -27.43 5.06 -12.80
C THR A 130 -26.65 5.83 -13.87
N ALA A 131 -27.02 7.09 -14.12
CA ALA A 131 -26.30 7.95 -15.05
C ALA A 131 -24.83 8.14 -14.62
N ILE A 132 -24.58 8.41 -13.33
CA ILE A 132 -23.23 8.60 -12.79
C ILE A 132 -22.38 7.34 -12.94
N THR A 133 -22.95 6.14 -12.76
CA THR A 133 -22.20 4.89 -12.96
C THR A 133 -21.81 4.71 -14.42
N ARG A 134 -22.75 4.93 -15.36
CA ARG A 134 -22.47 4.87 -16.80
C ARG A 134 -21.42 5.89 -17.25
N ILE A 135 -21.48 7.11 -16.70
CA ILE A 135 -20.49 8.16 -16.98
C ILE A 135 -19.12 7.76 -16.44
N ARG A 136 -19.04 7.18 -15.23
CA ARG A 136 -17.77 6.71 -14.66
C ARG A 136 -17.09 5.67 -15.54
N GLU A 137 -17.83 4.65 -15.96
CA GLU A 137 -17.32 3.58 -16.85
C GLU A 137 -16.84 4.16 -18.19
N ALA A 138 -17.61 5.09 -18.77
CA ALA A 138 -17.24 5.73 -20.03
C ALA A 138 -16.03 6.68 -19.87
N ALA A 139 -15.90 7.37 -18.74
CA ALA A 139 -14.77 8.23 -18.42
C ALA A 139 -13.48 7.42 -18.26
N GLU A 140 -13.51 6.30 -17.54
CA GLU A 140 -12.37 5.40 -17.40
C GLU A 140 -11.94 4.83 -18.76
N LYS A 141 -12.91 4.37 -19.57
CA LYS A 141 -12.63 3.88 -20.91
C LYS A 141 -11.97 4.95 -21.78
N ALA A 142 -12.51 6.17 -21.79
CA ALA A 142 -11.94 7.29 -22.54
C ALA A 142 -10.51 7.63 -22.07
N LYS A 143 -10.26 7.65 -20.75
CA LYS A 143 -8.93 7.84 -20.15
C LYS A 143 -7.92 6.80 -20.68
N ILE A 144 -8.31 5.53 -20.70
CA ILE A 144 -7.46 4.43 -21.16
C ILE A 144 -7.18 4.57 -22.66
N GLU A 145 -8.21 4.79 -23.48
CA GLU A 145 -8.06 4.95 -24.94
C GLU A 145 -7.11 6.10 -25.28
N LEU A 146 -7.25 7.25 -24.61
CA LEU A 146 -6.42 8.43 -24.82
C LEU A 146 -4.94 8.25 -24.45
N SER A 147 -4.58 7.14 -23.79
CA SER A 147 -3.17 6.75 -23.62
C SER A 147 -2.51 6.34 -24.93
N THR A 148 -3.32 5.96 -25.94
CA THR A 148 -2.85 5.50 -27.25
C THR A 148 -3.28 6.43 -28.39
N VAL A 149 -4.53 6.90 -28.39
CA VAL A 149 -5.09 7.80 -29.41
C VAL A 149 -5.11 9.26 -28.96
N MET A 150 -5.26 10.19 -29.90
CA MET A 150 -5.24 11.63 -29.63
C MET A 150 -6.61 12.22 -29.26
N GLU A 151 -7.69 11.54 -29.64
CA GLU A 151 -9.06 11.90 -29.30
C GLU A 151 -9.94 10.65 -29.19
N THR A 152 -11.00 10.74 -28.39
CA THR A 152 -12.06 9.73 -28.26
C THR A 152 -13.40 10.41 -27.99
N ASP A 153 -14.49 9.69 -28.19
CA ASP A 153 -15.85 10.17 -27.96
C ASP A 153 -16.51 9.43 -26.79
N ILE A 154 -16.96 10.18 -25.80
CA ILE A 154 -17.87 9.70 -24.76
C ILE A 154 -19.29 9.86 -25.30
N ASN A 155 -19.90 8.74 -25.68
CA ASN A 155 -21.26 8.70 -26.21
C ASN A 155 -22.15 7.77 -25.38
N LEU A 156 -23.09 8.37 -24.64
CA LEU A 156 -24.06 7.67 -23.78
C LEU A 156 -25.48 8.06 -24.20
N PRO A 157 -26.15 7.24 -25.03
CA PRO A 157 -27.52 7.49 -25.41
C PRO A 157 -28.48 7.22 -24.25
N PHE A 158 -29.62 7.91 -24.24
CA PHE A 158 -30.66 7.81 -23.23
C PHE A 158 -30.10 7.95 -21.81
N ILE A 159 -29.25 8.97 -21.58
CA ILE A 159 -28.60 9.18 -20.27
C ILE A 159 -29.55 9.82 -19.26
N SER A 160 -30.55 10.57 -19.75
CA SER A 160 -31.53 11.26 -18.92
C SER A 160 -32.85 11.41 -19.66
N HIS A 161 -33.93 11.55 -18.92
CA HIS A 161 -35.25 11.85 -19.46
C HIS A 161 -35.83 13.04 -18.70
N ASP A 162 -36.04 14.15 -19.41
CA ASP A 162 -36.69 15.33 -18.86
C ASP A 162 -38.10 15.49 -19.50
N PRO A 163 -39.16 15.70 -18.71
CA PRO A 163 -40.52 15.81 -19.24
C PRO A 163 -40.72 16.96 -20.25
N SER A 164 -39.88 17.99 -20.21
CA SER A 164 -40.01 19.17 -21.08
C SER A 164 -39.16 19.08 -22.36
N SER A 165 -38.02 18.42 -22.30
CA SER A 165 -37.04 18.31 -23.40
C SER A 165 -36.91 16.90 -23.98
N GLY A 166 -37.60 15.92 -23.40
CA GLY A 166 -37.59 14.53 -23.84
C GLY A 166 -36.34 13.78 -23.40
N THR A 167 -36.05 12.67 -24.07
CA THR A 167 -34.85 11.88 -23.77
C THR A 167 -33.58 12.57 -24.26
N GLN A 168 -32.57 12.61 -23.41
CA GLN A 168 -31.29 13.25 -23.67
C GLN A 168 -30.17 12.22 -23.86
N ASN A 169 -29.24 12.53 -24.75
CA ASN A 169 -28.01 11.79 -24.98
C ASN A 169 -26.83 12.63 -24.52
N LEU A 170 -25.77 11.99 -24.03
CA LEU A 170 -24.52 12.65 -23.71
C LEU A 170 -23.50 12.32 -24.79
N GLU A 171 -23.01 13.36 -25.46
CA GLU A 171 -21.99 13.25 -26.50
C GLU A 171 -20.90 14.31 -26.24
N ILE A 172 -19.69 13.83 -25.93
CA ILE A 172 -18.52 14.67 -25.69
C ILE A 172 -17.33 14.09 -26.43
N LYS A 173 -16.72 14.90 -27.29
CA LYS A 173 -15.39 14.62 -27.84
C LYS A 173 -14.32 15.07 -26.84
N LEU A 174 -13.48 14.15 -26.40
CA LEU A 174 -12.38 14.40 -25.48
C LEU A 174 -11.04 14.20 -26.20
N THR A 175 -10.17 15.22 -26.17
CA THR A 175 -8.82 15.13 -26.71
C THR A 175 -7.82 14.76 -25.62
N ARG A 176 -6.69 14.16 -25.99
CA ARG A 176 -5.58 13.88 -25.06
C ARG A 176 -5.11 15.15 -24.37
N ALA A 177 -5.00 16.26 -25.10
CA ALA A 177 -4.61 17.54 -24.54
C ALA A 177 -5.56 18.01 -23.44
N LYS A 178 -6.88 17.85 -23.63
CA LYS A 178 -7.86 18.20 -22.60
C LYS A 178 -7.81 17.26 -21.40
N LEU A 179 -7.64 15.96 -21.63
CA LEU A 179 -7.43 14.99 -20.56
C LEU A 179 -6.20 15.35 -19.71
N GLU A 180 -5.07 15.63 -20.37
CA GLU A 180 -3.82 16.00 -19.70
C GLU A 180 -3.99 17.28 -18.88
N GLU A 181 -4.67 18.31 -19.42
CA GLU A 181 -5.02 19.52 -18.68
C GLU A 181 -5.81 19.21 -17.39
N LEU A 182 -6.81 18.33 -17.48
CA LEU A 182 -7.68 17.97 -16.36
C LEU A 182 -6.93 17.19 -15.28
N ILE A 183 -6.09 16.22 -15.65
CA ILE A 183 -5.45 15.30 -14.69
C ILE A 183 -4.08 15.77 -14.21
N ASN A 184 -3.47 16.79 -14.84
CA ASN A 184 -2.14 17.28 -14.44
C ASN A 184 -2.03 17.62 -12.94
N PRO A 185 -3.03 18.24 -12.28
CA PRO A 185 -2.99 18.45 -10.83
C PRO A 185 -2.90 17.15 -10.02
N ILE A 186 -3.51 16.05 -10.49
CA ILE A 186 -3.43 14.73 -9.85
C ILE A 186 -2.04 14.14 -10.05
N VAL A 187 -1.46 14.25 -11.24
CA VAL A 187 -0.10 13.75 -11.52
C VAL A 187 0.95 14.51 -10.71
N GLU A 188 0.81 15.83 -10.55
CA GLU A 188 1.74 16.62 -9.72
C GLU A 188 1.66 16.26 -8.22
N ARG A 189 0.53 15.70 -7.73
CA ARG A 189 0.45 15.16 -6.36
C ARG A 189 1.39 13.97 -6.13
N CYS A 190 1.92 13.33 -7.18
CA CYS A 190 2.91 12.26 -7.02
C CYS A 190 4.30 12.79 -6.62
N ARG A 191 4.60 14.07 -6.88
CA ARG A 191 5.94 14.65 -6.70
C ARG A 191 6.47 14.57 -5.25
N PRO A 192 5.67 14.91 -4.21
CA PRO A 192 6.14 14.82 -2.84
C PRO A 192 6.59 13.40 -2.45
N SER A 193 5.91 12.36 -2.91
CA SER A 193 6.29 10.98 -2.60
C SER A 193 7.62 10.58 -3.25
N VAL A 194 7.88 11.04 -4.49
CA VAL A 194 9.17 10.85 -5.17
C VAL A 194 10.30 11.58 -4.46
N ASP A 195 10.11 12.86 -4.16
CA ASP A 195 11.12 13.66 -3.47
C ASP A 195 11.40 13.11 -2.06
N LYS A 196 10.37 12.63 -1.36
CA LYS A 196 10.52 12.02 -0.03
C LYS A 196 11.29 10.70 -0.06
N ALA A 197 11.04 9.83 -1.03
CA ALA A 197 11.83 8.61 -1.18
C ALA A 197 13.32 8.92 -1.43
N LEU A 198 13.62 9.90 -2.28
CA LEU A 198 15.01 10.34 -2.52
C LEU A 198 15.67 10.91 -1.26
N GLU A 199 14.94 11.74 -0.50
CA GLU A 199 15.43 12.27 0.78
C GLU A 199 15.75 11.14 1.77
N ASP A 200 14.83 10.20 1.95
CA ASP A 200 14.96 9.11 2.93
C ASP A 200 16.08 8.13 2.56
N SER A 201 16.25 7.81 1.27
CA SER A 201 17.37 6.98 0.78
C SER A 201 18.72 7.70 0.83
N LYS A 202 18.72 9.03 1.01
CA LYS A 202 19.92 9.88 0.96
C LYS A 202 20.65 9.80 -0.38
N LEU A 203 19.93 9.48 -1.45
CA LEU A 203 20.46 9.39 -2.80
C LEU A 203 20.05 10.60 -3.63
N SER A 204 20.96 11.06 -4.46
CA SER A 204 20.66 12.04 -5.51
C SER A 204 19.98 11.36 -6.70
N ARG A 205 19.20 12.13 -7.47
CA ARG A 205 18.55 11.64 -8.70
C ARG A 205 19.55 11.03 -9.70
N SER A 206 20.78 11.55 -9.74
CA SER A 206 21.86 11.05 -10.61
C SER A 206 22.36 9.66 -10.23
N GLU A 207 22.20 9.24 -8.97
CA GLU A 207 22.60 7.92 -8.51
C GLU A 207 21.57 6.84 -8.88
N ILE A 208 20.33 7.24 -9.20
CA ILE A 208 19.31 6.32 -9.70
C ILE A 208 19.65 5.93 -11.14
N SER A 209 19.94 4.65 -11.30
CA SER A 209 20.39 4.05 -12.56
C SER A 209 19.21 3.71 -13.47
N LYS A 210 18.08 3.28 -12.89
CA LYS A 210 16.91 2.77 -13.61
C LYS A 210 15.62 3.22 -12.95
N ILE A 211 14.59 3.44 -13.75
CA ILE A 211 13.24 3.77 -13.28
C ILE A 211 12.28 2.74 -13.88
N VAL A 212 11.55 2.03 -13.04
CA VAL A 212 10.58 1.02 -13.45
C VAL A 212 9.19 1.53 -13.13
N LEU A 213 8.30 1.54 -14.12
CA LEU A 213 6.91 1.97 -13.95
C LEU A 213 6.01 0.76 -13.78
N ILE A 214 5.14 0.81 -12.78
CA ILE A 214 4.19 -0.24 -12.42
C ILE A 214 2.80 0.37 -12.29
N GLY A 215 1.75 -0.39 -12.60
CA GLY A 215 0.36 0.05 -12.52
C GLY A 215 -0.16 0.69 -13.82
N GLY A 216 -1.45 0.48 -14.09
CA GLY A 216 -2.12 0.89 -15.34
C GLY A 216 -1.98 2.37 -15.70
N PRO A 217 -2.23 3.32 -14.78
CA PRO A 217 -2.00 4.75 -15.00
C PRO A 217 -0.64 5.13 -15.58
N THR A 218 0.42 4.35 -15.32
CA THR A 218 1.75 4.64 -15.86
C THR A 218 1.89 4.42 -17.37
N ARG A 219 0.88 3.82 -18.02
CA ARG A 219 0.78 3.75 -19.49
C ARG A 219 0.46 5.10 -20.12
N MET A 220 -0.05 6.08 -19.35
CA MET A 220 -0.36 7.41 -19.85
C MET A 220 0.92 8.18 -20.22
N PRO A 221 1.00 8.79 -21.42
CA PRO A 221 2.17 9.58 -21.84
C PRO A 221 2.54 10.70 -20.85
N LEU A 222 1.56 11.38 -20.28
CA LEU A 222 1.76 12.44 -19.28
C LEU A 222 2.48 11.92 -18.03
N VAL A 223 2.07 10.76 -17.50
CA VAL A 223 2.68 10.16 -16.30
C VAL A 223 4.12 9.76 -16.59
N ARG A 224 4.38 9.10 -17.72
CA ARG A 224 5.76 8.75 -18.13
C ARG A 224 6.65 9.99 -18.26
N LYS A 225 6.14 11.04 -18.90
CA LYS A 225 6.85 12.31 -19.06
C LYS A 225 7.09 13.00 -17.72
N PHE A 226 6.12 13.00 -16.83
CA PHE A 226 6.24 13.54 -15.48
C PHE A 226 7.39 12.85 -14.74
N VAL A 227 7.37 11.52 -14.63
CA VAL A 227 8.42 10.76 -13.93
C VAL A 227 9.78 11.01 -14.58
N GLY A 228 9.86 10.95 -15.91
CA GLY A 228 11.10 11.20 -16.64
C GLY A 228 11.67 12.60 -16.41
N SER A 229 10.80 13.61 -16.35
CA SER A 229 11.18 15.00 -16.09
C SER A 229 11.60 15.22 -14.64
N VAL A 230 10.90 14.63 -13.67
CA VAL A 230 11.24 14.72 -12.24
C VAL A 230 12.61 14.08 -12.00
N MET A 231 12.84 12.89 -12.54
CA MET A 231 14.06 12.13 -12.31
C MET A 231 15.21 12.52 -13.23
N GLY A 232 14.94 13.22 -14.34
CA GLY A 232 15.94 13.56 -15.35
C GLY A 232 16.44 12.34 -16.14
N ARG A 233 15.66 11.24 -16.16
CA ARG A 233 16.00 9.98 -16.82
C ARG A 233 14.73 9.33 -17.35
N GLU A 234 14.79 8.80 -18.58
CA GLU A 234 13.67 8.09 -19.17
C GLU A 234 13.35 6.78 -18.40
N PRO A 235 12.06 6.49 -18.13
CA PRO A 235 11.66 5.23 -17.54
C PRO A 235 11.93 4.05 -18.47
N GLU A 236 12.33 2.92 -17.88
CA GLU A 236 12.66 1.70 -18.59
C GLU A 236 11.46 1.15 -19.38
N SER A 237 11.81 0.35 -20.38
CA SER A 237 10.90 -0.52 -21.10
C SER A 237 11.33 -1.97 -20.85
N GLY A 238 10.40 -2.92 -20.86
CA GLY A 238 10.72 -4.36 -20.73
C GLY A 238 10.10 -5.07 -19.53
N VAL A 239 9.32 -4.37 -18.71
CA VAL A 239 8.43 -4.99 -17.73
C VAL A 239 7.01 -4.54 -18.05
N ASP A 240 6.05 -5.48 -18.09
CA ASP A 240 4.65 -5.10 -18.24
C ASP A 240 4.17 -4.51 -16.90
N PRO A 241 3.78 -3.22 -16.86
CA PRO A 241 3.33 -2.58 -15.63
C PRO A 241 2.06 -3.23 -15.02
N MET A 242 1.33 -4.03 -15.79
CA MET A 242 0.10 -4.70 -15.34
C MET A 242 0.36 -6.07 -14.70
N GLU A 243 1.49 -6.72 -15.00
CA GLU A 243 1.74 -8.13 -14.62
C GLU A 243 2.94 -8.27 -13.66
N ALA A 244 3.87 -7.32 -13.66
CA ALA A 244 5.13 -7.37 -12.92
C ALA A 244 4.99 -7.77 -11.45
N VAL A 245 4.01 -7.19 -10.75
CA VAL A 245 3.75 -7.46 -9.34
C VAL A 245 3.36 -8.93 -9.13
N ALA A 246 2.43 -9.43 -9.94
CA ALA A 246 1.99 -10.83 -9.86
C ALA A 246 3.11 -11.80 -10.25
N THR A 247 3.90 -11.47 -11.28
CA THR A 247 5.10 -12.23 -11.65
C THR A 247 6.11 -12.28 -10.51
N GLY A 248 6.36 -11.15 -9.86
CA GLY A 248 7.23 -11.06 -8.69
C GLY A 248 6.76 -11.89 -7.50
N ALA A 249 5.47 -11.88 -7.21
CA ALA A 249 4.88 -12.71 -6.17
C ALA A 249 5.02 -14.21 -6.49
N ALA A 250 4.86 -14.60 -7.76
CA ALA A 250 5.10 -15.97 -8.20
C ALA A 250 6.57 -16.38 -8.07
N ILE A 251 7.52 -15.48 -8.40
CA ILE A 251 8.96 -15.71 -8.16
C ILE A 251 9.23 -15.91 -6.67
N GLN A 252 8.68 -15.06 -5.81
CA GLN A 252 8.82 -15.19 -4.35
C GLN A 252 8.26 -16.52 -3.85
N ALA A 253 7.12 -16.98 -4.39
CA ALA A 253 6.55 -18.28 -4.07
C ALA A 253 7.49 -19.42 -4.47
N GLY A 254 8.08 -19.34 -5.67
CA GLY A 254 9.07 -20.31 -6.16
C GLY A 254 10.36 -20.34 -5.33
N ILE A 255 10.83 -19.20 -4.82
CA ILE A 255 11.96 -19.13 -3.88
C ILE A 255 11.61 -19.82 -2.56
N ILE A 256 10.42 -19.56 -2.01
CA ILE A 256 9.95 -20.20 -0.76
C ILE A 256 9.78 -21.72 -0.93
N ALA A 257 9.30 -22.17 -2.08
CA ALA A 257 9.15 -23.59 -2.41
C ALA A 257 10.50 -24.30 -2.64
N GLY A 258 11.56 -23.54 -2.93
CA GLY A 258 12.87 -24.07 -3.31
C GLY A 258 13.00 -24.42 -4.80
N ASP A 259 11.97 -24.13 -5.61
CA ASP A 259 11.96 -24.39 -7.06
C ASP A 259 12.80 -23.36 -7.83
N VAL A 260 12.90 -22.14 -7.30
CA VAL A 260 13.78 -21.10 -7.83
C VAL A 260 15.09 -21.14 -7.04
N THR A 261 16.07 -21.84 -7.61
CA THR A 261 17.45 -21.84 -7.11
C THR A 261 18.11 -20.53 -7.48
N SER A 262 18.08 -19.59 -6.55
CA SER A 262 18.75 -18.30 -6.71
C SER A 262 19.34 -17.89 -5.38
N ASP A 263 20.54 -17.31 -5.40
CA ASP A 263 21.16 -16.67 -4.24
C ASP A 263 20.49 -15.32 -3.92
N ILE A 264 19.18 -15.20 -4.18
CA ILE A 264 18.44 -13.97 -4.02
C ILE A 264 18.07 -13.79 -2.55
N VAL A 265 18.59 -12.70 -1.97
CA VAL A 265 18.22 -12.26 -0.62
C VAL A 265 17.41 -10.99 -0.75
N LEU A 266 16.20 -11.02 -0.22
CA LEU A 266 15.31 -9.86 -0.22
C LEU A 266 15.29 -9.22 1.17
N LEU A 267 15.70 -7.95 1.23
CA LEU A 267 15.70 -7.12 2.43
C LEU A 267 14.68 -6.00 2.25
N ASP A 268 13.49 -6.18 2.84
CA ASP A 268 12.44 -5.18 2.82
C ASP A 268 12.51 -4.28 4.07
N VAL A 269 11.67 -3.24 4.15
CA VAL A 269 11.65 -2.29 5.27
C VAL A 269 10.24 -2.04 5.80
N THR A 270 10.13 -1.53 7.02
CA THR A 270 8.87 -1.01 7.55
C THR A 270 8.60 0.41 7.02
N PRO A 271 7.42 0.72 6.45
CA PRO A 271 7.16 2.02 5.79
C PRO A 271 6.89 3.17 6.77
N LEU A 272 6.52 2.86 8.01
CA LEU A 272 6.05 3.82 9.01
C LEU A 272 6.80 3.61 10.32
N THR A 273 7.10 4.70 11.01
CA THR A 273 7.72 4.62 12.32
C THR A 273 6.75 4.00 13.33
N LEU A 274 7.19 2.91 13.95
CA LEU A 274 6.51 2.31 15.09
C LEU A 274 6.84 3.12 16.34
N GLY A 275 5.82 3.50 17.10
CA GLY A 275 5.98 4.22 18.35
C GLY A 275 4.97 3.82 19.41
N ILE A 276 5.12 4.44 20.57
CA ILE A 276 4.23 4.29 21.72
C ILE A 276 3.77 5.64 22.21
N GLU A 277 2.58 5.69 22.78
CA GLU A 277 2.12 6.86 23.51
C GLU A 277 2.81 6.94 24.88
N THR A 278 3.34 8.11 25.20
CA THR A 278 3.92 8.44 26.51
C THR A 278 3.09 9.47 27.24
N LEU A 279 3.43 9.74 28.51
CA LEU A 279 2.76 10.75 29.33
C LEU A 279 2.74 12.10 28.60
N GLY A 280 1.55 12.68 28.44
CA GLY A 280 1.34 13.92 27.70
C GLY A 280 0.89 13.72 26.24
N GLY A 281 0.61 12.49 25.82
CA GLY A 281 0.08 12.19 24.48
C GLY A 281 1.11 12.27 23.37
N ILE A 282 2.40 12.24 23.72
CA ILE A 282 3.52 12.34 22.78
C ILE A 282 3.87 10.94 22.26
N ARG A 283 4.08 10.83 20.95
CA ARG A 283 4.56 9.63 20.29
C ARG A 283 6.07 9.52 20.46
N GLU A 284 6.51 8.53 21.24
CA GLU A 284 7.93 8.17 21.33
C GLU A 284 8.27 7.11 20.26
N PRO A 285 9.25 7.37 19.37
CA PRO A 285 9.66 6.41 18.35
C PRO A 285 10.38 5.20 18.96
N LEU A 286 10.14 4.01 18.39
CA LEU A 286 10.82 2.76 18.77
C LEU A 286 11.59 2.13 17.60
N ILE A 287 10.94 2.00 16.46
CA ILE A 287 11.50 1.46 15.21
C ILE A 287 11.17 2.48 14.12
N GLU A 288 12.19 3.19 13.64
CA GLU A 288 12.03 4.23 12.62
C GLU A 288 11.57 3.64 11.28
N ARG A 289 10.82 4.42 10.49
CA ARG A 289 10.52 4.07 9.09
C ARG A 289 11.80 3.76 8.30
N ASN A 290 11.65 2.94 7.27
CA ASN A 290 12.73 2.39 6.45
C ASN A 290 13.74 1.51 7.22
N THR A 291 13.45 1.08 8.45
CA THR A 291 14.24 0.04 9.12
C THR A 291 14.00 -1.31 8.44
N THR A 292 15.08 -2.00 8.07
CA THR A 292 15.04 -3.34 7.47
C THR A 292 14.26 -4.33 8.33
N ILE A 293 13.41 -5.15 7.71
CA ILE A 293 12.62 -6.20 8.36
C ILE A 293 13.09 -7.60 7.90
N PRO A 294 13.00 -8.63 8.76
CA PRO A 294 12.50 -8.61 10.13
C PRO A 294 13.39 -7.84 11.12
N THR A 295 12.78 -7.22 12.12
CA THR A 295 13.52 -6.48 13.16
C THR A 295 12.82 -6.55 14.51
N SER A 296 13.56 -6.25 15.58
CA SER A 296 13.02 -6.25 16.93
C SER A 296 13.59 -5.13 17.78
N LYS A 297 12.77 -4.58 18.67
CA LYS A 297 13.18 -3.59 19.66
C LYS A 297 12.64 -3.98 21.03
N ASN A 298 13.51 -3.98 22.03
CA ASN A 298 13.10 -4.14 23.42
C ASN A 298 13.07 -2.77 24.10
N LYS A 299 12.09 -2.58 24.97
CA LYS A 299 12.00 -1.43 25.87
C LYS A 299 11.45 -1.84 27.21
N VAL A 300 12.15 -1.42 28.27
CA VAL A 300 11.71 -1.63 29.64
C VAL A 300 10.80 -0.48 30.06
N PHE A 301 9.59 -0.84 30.47
CA PHE A 301 8.60 0.03 31.07
C PHE A 301 8.55 -0.16 32.58
N THR A 302 7.95 0.80 33.27
CA THR A 302 7.72 0.74 34.71
C THR A 302 6.41 1.42 35.09
N THR A 303 5.97 1.22 36.33
CA THR A 303 4.74 1.85 36.85
C THR A 303 4.90 3.34 37.04
N ALA A 304 3.83 4.09 36.76
CA ALA A 304 3.73 5.54 36.91
C ALA A 304 3.16 5.97 38.28
N ALA A 305 2.57 5.05 39.05
CA ALA A 305 2.02 5.29 40.39
C ALA A 305 2.34 4.16 41.38
N ASP A 306 2.33 4.49 42.68
CA ASP A 306 2.52 3.52 43.75
C ASP A 306 1.36 2.50 43.77
N ASN A 307 1.70 1.22 43.97
CA ASN A 307 0.75 0.10 43.99
C ASN A 307 -0.06 -0.06 42.69
N GLN A 308 0.42 0.49 41.57
CA GLN A 308 -0.18 0.27 40.25
C GLN A 308 -0.07 -1.21 39.86
N THR A 309 -1.22 -1.86 39.69
CA THR A 309 -1.32 -3.30 39.37
C THR A 309 -1.47 -3.60 37.88
N ALA A 310 -1.53 -2.57 37.04
CA ALA A 310 -1.59 -2.73 35.60
C ALA A 310 -0.88 -1.61 34.84
N VAL A 311 -0.22 -1.94 33.72
CA VAL A 311 0.40 -0.97 32.80
C VAL A 311 -0.28 -1.07 31.44
N THR A 312 -0.74 0.07 30.92
CA THR A 312 -1.31 0.18 29.57
C THR A 312 -0.26 0.74 28.63
N ILE A 313 -0.05 0.07 27.50
CA ILE A 313 0.84 0.52 26.43
C ILE A 313 -0.01 0.69 25.18
N HIS A 314 -0.09 1.93 24.69
CA HIS A 314 -0.76 2.27 23.45
C HIS A 314 0.28 2.36 22.33
N VAL A 315 0.13 1.53 21.31
CA VAL A 315 1.03 1.44 20.17
C VAL A 315 0.42 2.18 18.98
N VAL A 316 1.26 2.97 18.30
CA VAL A 316 0.86 3.78 17.15
C VAL A 316 1.89 3.66 16.02
N GLN A 317 1.46 3.91 14.79
CA GLN A 317 2.31 4.01 13.61
C GLN A 317 2.15 5.36 12.92
N GLY A 318 3.27 6.02 12.64
CA GLY A 318 3.33 7.27 11.88
C GLY A 318 4.40 8.25 12.35
N GLU A 319 4.48 9.36 11.62
CA GLU A 319 5.55 10.36 11.74
C GLU A 319 5.13 11.62 12.54
N ARG A 320 3.90 11.69 13.04
CA ARG A 320 3.42 12.86 13.77
C ARG A 320 3.92 12.83 15.22
N PRO A 321 4.26 13.99 15.82
CA PRO A 321 4.80 14.03 17.18
C PRO A 321 3.77 13.65 18.25
N MET A 322 2.48 13.89 18.02
CA MET A 322 1.40 13.54 18.94
C MET A 322 0.81 12.17 18.59
N ALA A 323 0.59 11.31 19.58
CA ALA A 323 0.05 9.96 19.38
C ALA A 323 -1.33 9.98 18.70
N ALA A 324 -2.17 10.97 19.02
CA ALA A 324 -3.51 11.12 18.45
C ALA A 324 -3.54 11.44 16.94
N ASP A 325 -2.43 11.95 16.39
CA ASP A 325 -2.31 12.28 14.95
C ASP A 325 -1.71 11.12 14.13
N ASN A 326 -1.46 9.98 14.76
CA ASN A 326 -0.92 8.77 14.14
C ASN A 326 -1.98 7.66 14.10
N VAL A 327 -1.71 6.61 13.32
CA VAL A 327 -2.59 5.43 13.27
C VAL A 327 -2.44 4.65 14.57
N SER A 328 -3.53 4.50 15.31
CA SER A 328 -3.55 3.61 16.48
C SER A 328 -3.56 2.16 16.02
N LEU A 329 -2.59 1.38 16.49
CA LEU A 329 -2.58 -0.06 16.27
C LEU A 329 -3.35 -0.79 17.35
N GLY A 330 -3.45 -0.21 18.53
CA GLY A 330 -4.18 -0.75 19.66
C GLY A 330 -3.46 -0.50 20.97
N SER A 331 -4.17 -0.77 22.07
CA SER A 331 -3.61 -0.70 23.41
C SER A 331 -3.60 -2.08 24.02
N PHE A 332 -2.67 -2.30 24.93
CA PHE A 332 -2.69 -3.51 25.73
C PHE A 332 -2.39 -3.24 27.18
N ASN A 333 -3.01 -4.05 28.03
CA ASN A 333 -2.90 -3.97 29.47
C ASN A 333 -2.12 -5.19 29.96
N LEU A 334 -0.96 -4.94 30.56
CA LEU A 334 -0.34 -5.94 31.41
C LEU A 334 -0.96 -5.80 32.80
N THR A 335 -1.80 -6.75 33.19
CA THR A 335 -2.48 -6.79 34.49
C THR A 335 -1.73 -7.66 35.48
N ASP A 336 -2.23 -7.71 36.72
CA ASP A 336 -1.72 -8.57 37.80
C ASP A 336 -0.27 -8.30 38.21
N LEU A 337 0.19 -7.05 38.04
CA LEU A 337 1.47 -6.62 38.58
C LEU A 337 1.40 -6.59 40.12
N PRO A 338 2.44 -7.10 40.81
CA PRO A 338 2.48 -7.07 42.27
C PRO A 338 2.48 -5.61 42.77
N PRO A 339 1.69 -5.26 43.80
CA PRO A 339 1.72 -3.94 44.39
C PRO A 339 3.13 -3.59 44.88
N ALA A 340 3.72 -2.55 44.29
CA ALA A 340 5.04 -2.06 44.62
C ALA A 340 5.09 -0.53 44.48
N PRO A 341 6.06 0.15 45.13
CA PRO A 341 6.35 1.54 44.84
C PRO A 341 6.53 1.81 43.33
N ARG A 342 6.14 3.00 42.90
CA ARG A 342 6.33 3.49 41.52
C ARG A 342 7.77 3.29 41.08
N GLY A 343 7.97 2.82 39.85
CA GLY A 343 9.31 2.67 39.27
C GLY A 343 10.00 1.35 39.59
N ILE A 344 9.43 0.49 40.45
CA ILE A 344 10.03 -0.79 40.85
C ILE A 344 9.68 -1.92 39.88
N PRO A 345 8.41 -2.17 39.51
CA PRO A 345 8.10 -3.19 38.51
C PRO A 345 8.79 -2.86 37.18
N GLN A 346 9.49 -3.84 36.61
CA GLN A 346 10.15 -3.68 35.31
C GLN A 346 9.51 -4.64 34.32
N ILE A 347 8.91 -4.06 33.28
CA ILE A 347 8.22 -4.79 32.24
C ILE A 347 9.05 -4.67 30.97
N ASP A 348 9.71 -5.74 30.54
CA ASP A 348 10.37 -5.75 29.23
C ASP A 348 9.33 -6.02 28.15
N VAL A 349 9.25 -5.11 27.19
CA VAL A 349 8.31 -5.23 26.07
C VAL A 349 9.12 -5.31 24.80
N LYS A 350 8.94 -6.42 24.10
CA LYS A 350 9.56 -6.72 22.83
C LYS A 350 8.57 -6.45 21.69
N PHE A 351 8.97 -5.56 20.80
CA PHE A 351 8.26 -5.21 19.58
C PHE A 351 8.97 -5.87 18.41
N ASP A 352 8.36 -6.89 17.82
CA ASP A 352 8.88 -7.66 16.69
C ASP A 352 8.09 -7.35 15.42
N ILE A 353 8.77 -6.92 14.36
CA ILE A 353 8.17 -6.83 13.02
C ILE A 353 8.70 -8.00 12.20
N ASP A 354 7.79 -8.86 11.74
CA ASP A 354 8.14 -10.07 10.99
C ASP A 354 8.44 -9.81 9.50
N ALA A 355 8.72 -10.87 8.75
CA ALA A 355 9.01 -10.79 7.32
C ALA A 355 7.81 -10.42 6.43
N ASN A 356 6.60 -10.33 7.00
CA ASN A 356 5.38 -9.83 6.35
C ASN A 356 5.16 -8.34 6.66
N GLY A 357 6.01 -7.74 7.49
CA GLY A 357 5.82 -6.39 8.01
C GLY A 357 4.76 -6.32 9.12
N ILE A 358 4.42 -7.44 9.76
CA ILE A 358 3.37 -7.52 10.79
C ILE A 358 4.00 -7.47 12.19
N LEU A 359 3.45 -6.60 13.04
CA LEU A 359 3.85 -6.38 14.41
C LEU A 359 3.37 -7.50 15.35
N ASN A 360 4.29 -7.97 16.17
CA ASN A 360 4.04 -8.86 17.30
C ASN A 360 4.61 -8.20 18.55
N VAL A 361 3.80 -8.09 19.60
CA VAL A 361 4.23 -7.51 20.87
C VAL A 361 4.20 -8.58 21.97
N THR A 362 5.31 -8.72 22.67
CA THR A 362 5.41 -9.63 23.82
C THR A 362 5.86 -8.83 25.03
N ALA A 363 5.15 -8.97 26.16
CA ALA A 363 5.51 -8.31 27.41
C ALA A 363 5.90 -9.36 28.45
N THR A 364 7.02 -9.14 29.12
CA THR A 364 7.53 -10.00 30.18
C THR A 364 7.78 -9.17 31.42
N ASP A 365 7.12 -9.51 32.53
CA ASP A 365 7.48 -8.95 33.84
C ASP A 365 8.80 -9.57 34.31
N LEU A 366 9.85 -8.76 34.44
CA LEU A 366 11.18 -9.22 34.81
C LEU A 366 11.26 -9.71 36.26
N GLY A 367 10.36 -9.25 37.14
CA GLY A 367 10.29 -9.67 38.54
C GLY A 367 9.69 -11.06 38.69
N THR A 368 8.55 -11.31 38.04
CA THR A 368 7.84 -12.60 38.13
C THR A 368 8.23 -13.61 37.05
N LYS A 369 8.94 -13.16 36.00
CA LYS A 369 9.22 -13.93 34.78
C LYS A 369 7.97 -14.49 34.10
N LYS A 370 6.81 -13.89 34.36
CA LYS A 370 5.57 -14.24 33.65
C LYS A 370 5.56 -13.51 32.31
N ASP A 371 5.45 -14.30 31.26
CA ASP A 371 5.20 -13.79 29.92
C ASP A 371 3.70 -13.57 29.75
N ALA A 372 3.34 -12.38 29.29
CA ALA A 372 2.06 -12.11 28.68
C ALA A 372 2.31 -11.96 27.18
N LYS A 373 1.96 -13.00 26.42
CA LYS A 373 1.84 -12.83 24.96
C LYS A 373 0.55 -12.08 24.72
N ILE A 374 0.70 -10.83 24.32
CA ILE A 374 -0.42 -9.93 24.17
C ILE A 374 -0.74 -9.85 22.69
N THR A 375 -1.98 -10.17 22.34
CA THR A 375 -2.48 -9.93 20.99
C THR A 375 -3.03 -8.51 20.98
N ILE A 376 -2.55 -7.68 20.05
CA ILE A 376 -3.01 -6.30 19.90
C ILE A 376 -4.52 -6.33 19.63
N GLU A 377 -5.31 -5.78 20.56
CA GLU A 377 -6.73 -5.53 20.37
C GLU A 377 -6.87 -4.29 19.47
N ALA A 378 -6.63 -4.47 18.17
CA ALA A 378 -7.00 -3.47 17.19
C ALA A 378 -8.52 -3.57 16.97
N GLY A 379 -9.25 -2.45 17.03
CA GLY A 379 -10.70 -2.44 16.74
C GLY A 379 -11.06 -2.88 15.31
N SER A 380 -10.06 -3.04 14.43
CA SER A 380 -10.19 -3.46 13.03
C SER A 380 -9.75 -4.91 12.75
N LYS A 381 -9.21 -5.64 13.74
CA LYS A 381 -8.70 -7.01 13.52
C LYS A 381 -9.80 -8.02 13.79
N LEU A 382 -10.04 -8.91 12.82
CA LEU A 382 -11.01 -10.00 12.98
C LEU A 382 -10.50 -10.99 14.04
N SER A 383 -11.38 -11.39 14.96
CA SER A 383 -11.13 -12.49 15.86
C SER A 383 -11.05 -13.81 15.10
N LYS A 384 -10.44 -14.84 15.71
CA LYS A 384 -10.38 -16.17 15.11
C LYS A 384 -11.77 -16.73 14.82
N ASP A 385 -12.72 -16.50 15.71
CA ASP A 385 -14.10 -16.97 15.56
C ASP A 385 -14.80 -16.25 14.40
N GLU A 386 -14.55 -14.96 14.20
CA GLU A 386 -15.05 -14.23 13.03
C GLU A 386 -14.41 -14.71 11.72
N ILE A 387 -13.11 -14.99 11.71
CA ILE A 387 -12.43 -15.55 10.54
C ILE A 387 -12.99 -16.92 10.19
N GLU A 388 -13.17 -17.82 11.17
CA GLU A 388 -13.75 -19.15 10.92
C GLU A 388 -15.20 -19.04 10.42
N LYS A 389 -16.00 -18.15 11.00
CA LYS A 389 -17.36 -17.90 10.50
C LYS A 389 -17.36 -17.38 9.06
N LEU A 390 -16.48 -16.43 8.73
CA LEU A 390 -16.38 -15.91 7.35
C LEU A 390 -15.85 -16.94 6.36
N LYS A 391 -15.02 -17.90 6.80
CA LYS A 391 -14.63 -19.06 5.99
C LYS A 391 -15.79 -19.99 5.69
N GLU A 392 -16.71 -20.18 6.64
CA GLU A 392 -17.92 -20.99 6.42
C GLU A 392 -18.91 -20.30 5.46
N ASP A 393 -18.94 -18.96 5.47
CA ASP A 393 -19.83 -18.15 4.61
C ASP A 393 -19.33 -18.00 3.15
N ALA A 394 -18.03 -18.17 2.89
CA ALA A 394 -17.35 -17.96 1.60
C ALA A 394 -17.25 -19.23 0.73
#